data_AF-A0A3N5RRE1-F1
#
_entry.id   AF-A0A3N5RRE1-F1
#
_cell.length_a   1.000
_cell.length_b   1.000
_cell.length_c   1.000
_cell.angle_alpha   90.00
_cell.angle_beta   90.00
_cell.angle_gamma   90.00
#
_symmetry.space_group_name_H-M   'P 1'
#
loop_
_entity.id
_entity.type
_entity.pdbx_description
1 polymer ?
#
loop_
_entity_poly.entity_id
_entity_poly.type
_entity_poly.pdbx_seq_one_letter_code
_entity_poly.pdbx_strand_id
1 'polypeptide(L)'
;LDSLPTTSASQIVSASSLSLSLPQPPKRFFRHGWQSWSLTAWTDLTPLPIQQPKLLHPMQVDPVYANETSPHSSWVAAVEIAENDIILLGALGLDAHIKLDDDQLQGQYEAGEGEWFLTRGDEATVFARYAEELGKRLGKKPDRPEPRVWCSWYSLYNAIDEATLQSIFDGLGDLPFDVLQVDDGWEVSIGDWEANTKFPSGMGALAERIKSTGRQAGLWLAPLIAVESSCLFREHSDWFLRDAWGKFVAAGFLVGERLFALDTTQPAVLEWLAALMKQVRAWGYDYLKLDFLYAGALPGKRHVDMPREAAYRQGLKIMREAMGADAFFLTCGAPILPSLGLCDALRVGPDVSGKWEDPRDAILLYNPTIPGTKNAIRTTVNRLWLQPLVMTDPDVAYFVETENSLSAEQKQLLQDLAIVCNFKATSDLPQWMTPAQRAALRGFLTLDPNVQRLDHSKFKLDERVVDFSCALSLPNPPTGATKIQAALIGWLGNQPLALKMLKRMDDLSLQRRKKNLEKKE
;
A
#
# COMPACT_ATOMS: atom_id res chain seq x y z
N LEU A 1 -20.97 25.73 -6.06
CA LEU A 1 -22.19 25.15 -5.47
C LEU A 1 -22.49 25.97 -4.23
N ASP A 2 -23.60 26.72 -4.24
CA ASP A 2 -23.89 27.71 -3.19
C ASP A 2 -24.81 27.17 -2.09
N SER A 3 -25.33 25.96 -2.26
CA SER A 3 -26.16 25.26 -1.28
C SER A 3 -25.57 23.90 -0.94
N LEU A 4 -25.32 23.66 0.35
CA LEU A 4 -24.95 22.35 0.89
C LEU A 4 -26.19 21.47 1.03
N PRO A 5 -26.06 20.13 0.89
CA PRO A 5 -27.11 19.22 1.29
C PRO A 5 -27.45 19.45 2.76
N THR A 6 -28.74 19.34 3.10
CA THR A 6 -29.17 19.29 4.51
C THR A 6 -28.48 18.12 5.21
N THR A 7 -28.28 18.21 6.52
CA THR A 7 -27.78 17.09 7.33
C THR A 7 -28.60 15.84 7.00
N SER A 8 -27.93 14.76 6.58
CA SER A 8 -28.52 13.50 6.09
C SER A 8 -28.92 13.41 4.62
N ALA A 9 -28.81 14.46 3.80
CA ALA A 9 -28.99 14.39 2.35
C ALA A 9 -27.65 14.15 1.62
N SER A 10 -27.72 13.59 0.42
CA SER A 10 -26.58 13.50 -0.50
C SER A 10 -26.96 14.05 -1.87
N GLN A 11 -25.97 14.48 -2.63
CA GLN A 11 -26.13 15.02 -3.97
C GLN A 11 -25.05 14.44 -4.87
N ILE A 12 -25.42 14.11 -6.11
CA ILE A 12 -24.48 13.78 -7.17
C ILE A 12 -24.51 14.91 -8.19
N VAL A 13 -23.34 15.39 -8.61
CA VAL A 13 -23.18 16.47 -9.60
C VAL A 13 -22.14 16.06 -10.63
N SER A 14 -22.44 16.22 -11.91
CA SER A 14 -21.46 16.01 -12.99
C SER A 14 -20.77 17.33 -13.33
N ALA A 15 -19.44 17.34 -13.26
CA ALA A 15 -18.61 18.48 -13.64
C ALA A 15 -17.14 18.07 -13.80
N SER A 16 -16.42 18.71 -14.73
CA SER A 16 -14.96 18.57 -14.82
C SER A 16 -14.25 19.22 -13.62
N SER A 17 -14.83 20.27 -13.06
CA SER A 17 -14.39 20.91 -11.84
C SER A 17 -15.57 21.52 -11.08
N LEU A 18 -15.46 21.60 -9.76
CA LEU A 18 -16.42 22.29 -8.93
C LEU A 18 -15.74 23.01 -7.77
N SER A 19 -16.37 24.09 -7.30
CA SER A 19 -16.05 24.75 -6.03
C SER A 19 -17.25 24.64 -5.12
N LEU A 20 -17.01 24.20 -3.88
CA LEU A 20 -18.00 24.08 -2.84
C LEU A 20 -17.67 25.05 -1.70
N SER A 21 -18.54 26.03 -1.50
CA SER A 21 -18.42 26.97 -0.38
C SER A 21 -18.79 26.28 0.93
N LEU A 22 -17.87 26.34 1.89
CA LEU A 22 -18.10 25.89 3.25
C LEU A 22 -18.83 26.99 4.05
N PRO A 23 -19.65 26.62 5.05
CA PRO A 23 -20.44 27.60 5.79
C PRO A 23 -19.58 28.41 6.79
N GLN A 24 -18.41 27.89 7.13
CA GLN A 24 -17.39 28.49 7.98
C GLN A 24 -16.05 27.79 7.73
N PRO A 25 -14.90 28.39 8.12
CA PRO A 25 -13.62 27.72 8.06
C PRO A 25 -13.65 26.38 8.82
N PRO A 26 -13.17 25.29 8.22
CA PRO A 26 -13.18 23.99 8.88
C PRO A 26 -12.20 23.94 10.05
N LYS A 27 -12.37 22.97 10.95
CA LYS A 27 -11.43 22.69 12.04
C LYS A 27 -10.32 21.75 11.60
N ARG A 28 -10.67 20.76 10.79
CA ARG A 28 -9.78 19.70 10.31
C ARG A 28 -10.09 19.35 8.86
N PHE A 29 -9.09 18.84 8.17
CA PHE A 29 -9.19 18.35 6.81
C PHE A 29 -8.83 16.86 6.77
N PHE A 30 -9.69 16.04 6.18
CA PHE A 30 -9.38 14.64 5.89
C PHE A 30 -8.63 14.57 4.57
N ARG A 31 -7.33 14.30 4.68
CA ARG A 31 -6.47 13.97 3.55
C ARG A 31 -6.58 12.49 3.24
N HIS A 32 -6.88 12.15 2.01
CA HIS A 32 -6.78 10.82 1.43
C HIS A 32 -5.61 10.76 0.45
N GLY A 33 -4.63 9.92 0.76
CA GLY A 33 -3.46 9.71 -0.08
C GLY A 33 -3.80 8.88 -1.32
N TRP A 34 -3.01 9.06 -2.38
CA TRP A 34 -3.23 8.46 -3.69
C TRP A 34 -3.13 6.92 -3.69
N GLN A 35 -2.02 6.36 -3.22
CA GLN A 35 -1.79 4.91 -3.28
C GLN A 35 -1.68 4.27 -1.88
N SER A 36 -1.57 2.94 -1.83
CA SER A 36 -1.37 2.13 -0.61
C SER A 36 -0.55 2.81 0.49
N TRP A 37 0.66 3.29 0.18
CA TRP A 37 1.57 3.85 1.18
C TRP A 37 1.36 5.35 1.43
N SER A 38 0.57 6.04 0.61
CA SER A 38 0.34 7.47 0.77
C SER A 38 -0.43 7.78 2.04
N LEU A 39 -0.02 8.84 2.75
CA LEU A 39 -0.66 9.29 3.98
C LEU A 39 -2.15 9.53 3.79
N THR A 40 -2.95 8.89 4.64
CA THR A 40 -4.37 9.19 4.84
C THR A 40 -4.60 9.47 6.32
N ALA A 41 -5.10 10.67 6.64
CA ALA A 41 -5.32 11.11 8.00
C ALA A 41 -6.20 12.37 8.05
N TRP A 42 -6.88 12.58 9.17
CA TRP A 42 -7.35 13.89 9.58
C TRP A 42 -6.18 14.79 10.01
N THR A 43 -5.97 15.90 9.32
CA THR A 43 -4.90 16.88 9.57
C THR A 43 -5.45 18.22 10.02
N ASP A 44 -4.59 19.02 10.64
CA ASP A 44 -4.85 20.45 10.79
C ASP A 44 -4.88 21.13 9.40
N LEU A 45 -5.35 22.37 9.36
CA LEU A 45 -5.38 23.16 8.12
C LEU A 45 -4.02 23.73 7.71
N THR A 46 -3.00 23.54 8.55
CA THR A 46 -1.66 24.02 8.25
C THR A 46 -1.02 23.16 7.16
N PRO A 47 -0.31 23.79 6.19
CA PRO A 47 0.45 23.07 5.18
C PRO A 47 1.38 22.02 5.79
N LEU A 48 1.26 20.78 5.31
CA LEU A 48 2.21 19.74 5.66
C LEU A 48 3.56 20.03 4.95
N PRO A 49 4.70 19.83 5.63
CA PRO A 49 6.00 19.85 4.97
C PRO A 49 6.05 18.88 3.78
N ILE A 50 6.70 19.31 2.69
CA ILE A 50 6.98 18.44 1.55
C ILE A 50 7.95 17.35 2.02
N GLN A 51 7.47 16.11 2.02
CA GLN A 51 8.24 14.95 2.43
C GLN A 51 9.52 14.79 1.61
N GLN A 52 10.55 14.24 2.23
CA GLN A 52 11.86 13.99 1.62
C GLN A 52 12.24 12.50 1.68
N PRO A 53 13.16 12.05 0.81
CA PRO A 53 13.71 12.76 -0.34
C PRO A 53 12.74 12.80 -1.53
N LYS A 54 12.79 13.88 -2.33
CA LYS A 54 11.99 14.04 -3.56
C LYS A 54 12.21 12.93 -4.58
N LEU A 55 13.40 12.33 -4.59
CA LEU A 55 13.72 11.17 -5.44
C LEU A 55 12.75 10.00 -5.25
N LEU A 56 12.14 9.86 -4.06
CA LEU A 56 11.18 8.80 -3.74
C LEU A 56 9.72 9.23 -3.92
N HIS A 57 9.44 10.47 -4.34
CA HIS A 57 8.06 10.95 -4.52
C HIS A 57 7.20 10.06 -5.42
N PRO A 58 7.67 9.56 -6.58
CA PRO A 58 6.87 8.67 -7.42
C PRO A 58 6.38 7.43 -6.68
N MET A 59 7.17 6.93 -5.71
CA MET A 59 6.83 5.78 -4.89
C MET A 59 5.88 6.10 -3.74
N GLN A 60 5.65 7.36 -3.38
CA GLN A 60 5.14 7.69 -2.04
C GLN A 60 3.88 8.55 -2.07
N VAL A 61 3.80 9.47 -3.02
CA VAL A 61 2.71 10.42 -3.19
C VAL A 61 2.35 10.50 -4.65
N ASP A 62 1.23 11.15 -4.96
CA ASP A 62 0.94 11.51 -6.33
C ASP A 62 1.97 12.55 -6.82
N PRO A 63 2.83 12.22 -7.80
CA PRO A 63 3.88 13.12 -8.28
C PRO A 63 3.31 14.40 -8.91
N VAL A 64 2.08 14.40 -9.42
CA VAL A 64 1.42 15.59 -9.97
C VAL A 64 1.22 16.65 -8.88
N TYR A 65 0.91 16.20 -7.65
CA TYR A 65 0.57 17.07 -6.51
C TYR A 65 1.62 17.03 -5.40
N ALA A 66 2.81 16.47 -5.64
CA ALA A 66 3.83 16.27 -4.60
C ALA A 66 4.41 17.56 -4.00
N ASN A 67 4.22 18.70 -4.67
CA ASN A 67 4.60 20.02 -4.18
C ASN A 67 3.39 20.90 -3.79
N GLU A 68 2.17 20.34 -3.78
CA GLU A 68 1.00 21.05 -3.28
C GLU A 68 1.15 21.25 -1.77
N THR A 69 1.01 22.50 -1.34
CA THR A 69 1.19 22.90 0.06
C THR A 69 -0.14 23.12 0.76
N SER A 70 -1.19 23.48 0.03
CA SER A 70 -2.53 23.58 0.60
C SER A 70 -3.04 22.18 0.98
N PRO A 71 -3.93 22.05 1.99
CA PRO A 71 -4.54 20.77 2.31
C PRO A 71 -5.23 20.19 1.06
N HIS A 72 -4.82 18.99 0.68
CA HIS A 72 -5.21 18.40 -0.60
C HIS A 72 -5.32 16.89 -0.50
N SER A 73 -6.06 16.28 -1.44
CA SER A 73 -6.49 14.89 -1.36
C SER A 73 -6.74 14.27 -2.73
N SER A 74 -6.49 12.97 -2.84
CA SER A 74 -6.82 12.17 -4.02
C SER A 74 -8.25 11.63 -3.91
N TRP A 75 -9.08 11.97 -4.89
CA TRP A 75 -10.49 11.64 -5.10
C TRP A 75 -11.49 12.08 -4.03
N VAL A 76 -11.18 11.91 -2.74
CA VAL A 76 -12.11 12.19 -1.64
C VAL A 76 -11.46 13.07 -0.59
N ALA A 77 -12.15 14.13 -0.21
CA ALA A 77 -11.79 14.96 0.93
C ALA A 77 -13.01 15.09 1.84
N ALA A 78 -12.75 15.26 3.13
CA ALA A 78 -13.79 15.63 4.07
C ALA A 78 -13.29 16.76 4.97
N VAL A 79 -14.20 17.56 5.50
CA VAL A 79 -13.88 18.64 6.43
C VAL A 79 -14.77 18.53 7.65
N GLU A 80 -14.18 18.75 8.82
CA GLU A 80 -14.91 18.84 10.08
C GLU A 80 -15.30 20.30 10.33
N ILE A 81 -16.59 20.61 10.26
CA ILE A 81 -17.12 21.96 10.50
C ILE A 81 -17.37 22.20 11.98
N ALA A 82 -17.97 21.21 12.64
CA ALA A 82 -18.22 21.14 14.07
C ALA A 82 -18.09 19.68 14.53
N GLU A 83 -18.17 19.45 15.84
CA GLU A 83 -18.10 18.09 16.39
C GLU A 83 -19.21 17.22 15.78
N ASN A 84 -18.82 16.09 15.18
CA ASN A 84 -19.69 15.17 14.43
C ASN A 84 -20.45 15.80 13.23
N ASP A 85 -19.95 16.91 12.69
CA ASP A 85 -20.50 17.56 11.50
C ASP A 85 -19.46 17.62 10.39
N ILE A 86 -19.47 16.58 9.56
CA ILE A 86 -18.53 16.35 8.48
C ILE A 86 -19.20 16.64 7.14
N ILE A 87 -18.53 17.40 6.28
CA ILE A 87 -18.88 17.55 4.87
C ILE A 87 -17.88 16.73 4.07
N LEU A 88 -18.36 15.78 3.26
CA LEU A 88 -17.53 14.96 2.37
C LEU A 88 -17.82 15.33 0.91
N LEU A 89 -16.74 15.58 0.16
CA LEU A 89 -16.73 15.69 -1.28
C LEU A 89 -15.88 14.52 -1.83
N GLY A 90 -16.46 13.68 -2.68
CA GLY A 90 -15.77 12.53 -3.26
C GLY A 90 -16.06 12.36 -4.74
N ALA A 91 -15.04 12.13 -5.55
CA ALA A 91 -15.19 11.76 -6.95
C ALA A 91 -15.76 10.34 -7.06
N LEU A 92 -16.68 10.14 -8.01
CA LEU A 92 -17.20 8.82 -8.36
C LEU A 92 -16.54 8.24 -9.62
N GLY A 93 -15.70 9.04 -10.29
CA GLY A 93 -14.81 8.64 -11.37
C GLY A 93 -13.34 8.56 -10.92
N LEU A 94 -12.46 8.32 -11.90
CA LEU A 94 -11.01 8.24 -11.72
C LEU A 94 -10.34 9.60 -11.98
N ASP A 95 -9.05 9.73 -11.68
CA ASP A 95 -8.20 10.88 -12.00
C ASP A 95 -8.71 12.20 -11.41
N ALA A 96 -9.10 12.20 -10.14
CA ALA A 96 -9.67 13.37 -9.46
C ALA A 96 -8.85 13.84 -8.28
N HIS A 97 -8.80 15.15 -8.10
CA HIS A 97 -8.09 15.83 -7.02
C HIS A 97 -9.00 16.82 -6.31
N ILE A 98 -8.84 16.95 -5.00
CA ILE A 98 -9.56 17.94 -4.19
C ILE A 98 -8.55 18.72 -3.36
N LYS A 99 -8.65 20.04 -3.36
CA LYS A 99 -7.91 20.91 -2.45
C LYS A 99 -8.85 21.77 -1.62
N LEU A 100 -8.42 22.13 -0.43
CA LEU A 100 -9.02 23.16 0.40
C LEU A 100 -8.28 24.47 0.17
N ASP A 101 -9.02 25.50 -0.22
CA ASP A 101 -8.53 26.86 -0.44
C ASP A 101 -9.40 27.80 0.38
N ASP A 102 -8.86 28.30 1.50
CA ASP A 102 -9.60 29.01 2.55
C ASP A 102 -10.87 28.26 3.02
N ASP A 103 -12.04 28.72 2.60
CA ASP A 103 -13.36 28.15 2.92
C ASP A 103 -13.99 27.40 1.73
N GLN A 104 -13.20 27.02 0.73
CA GLN A 104 -13.66 26.35 -0.48
C GLN A 104 -13.03 24.97 -0.64
N LEU A 105 -13.85 23.94 -0.80
CA LEU A 105 -13.40 22.66 -1.35
C LEU A 105 -13.47 22.73 -2.88
N GLN A 106 -12.32 22.68 -3.53
CA GLN A 106 -12.18 22.73 -4.99
C GLN A 106 -11.84 21.32 -5.51
N GLY A 107 -12.79 20.70 -6.21
CA GLY A 107 -12.63 19.41 -6.87
C GLY A 107 -12.33 19.60 -8.36
N GLN A 108 -11.39 18.82 -8.90
CA GLN A 108 -11.04 18.82 -10.31
C GLN A 108 -10.73 17.41 -10.80
N TYR A 109 -11.29 17.03 -11.95
CA TYR A 109 -10.84 15.90 -12.75
C TYR A 109 -9.66 16.34 -13.63
N GLU A 110 -8.62 15.51 -13.71
CA GLU A 110 -7.44 15.77 -14.56
C GLU A 110 -7.79 15.71 -16.04
N ALA A 111 -8.82 14.93 -16.40
CA ALA A 111 -9.30 14.79 -17.76
C ALA A 111 -10.82 14.57 -17.80
N GLY A 112 -11.48 15.28 -18.72
CA GLY A 112 -12.90 15.10 -18.99
C GLY A 112 -13.82 15.60 -17.87
N GLU A 113 -15.05 15.11 -17.91
CA GLU A 113 -16.10 15.35 -16.91
C GLU A 113 -16.33 14.07 -16.11
N GLY A 114 -16.65 14.20 -14.82
CA GLY A 114 -17.03 13.07 -13.98
C GLY A 114 -18.05 13.46 -12.91
N GLU A 115 -18.59 12.45 -12.25
CA GLU A 115 -19.57 12.63 -11.18
C GLU A 115 -18.87 12.89 -9.83
N TRP A 116 -19.42 13.81 -9.05
CA TRP A 116 -19.00 14.13 -7.69
C TRP A 116 -20.12 13.81 -6.72
N PHE A 117 -19.79 13.19 -5.61
CA PHE A 117 -20.65 12.88 -4.49
C PHE A 117 -20.43 13.87 -3.36
N LEU A 118 -21.50 14.51 -2.90
CA LEU A 118 -21.50 15.44 -1.79
C LEU A 118 -22.48 14.97 -0.72
N THR A 119 -22.02 14.87 0.53
CA THR A 119 -22.87 14.49 1.68
C THR A 119 -22.42 15.19 2.96
N ARG A 120 -23.34 15.31 3.92
CA ARG A 120 -23.09 15.89 5.25
C ARG A 120 -23.70 15.03 6.36
N GLY A 121 -22.95 14.81 7.44
CA GLY A 121 -23.35 14.01 8.60
C GLY A 121 -22.18 13.70 9.53
N ASP A 122 -22.32 12.70 10.39
CA ASP A 122 -21.18 12.17 11.14
C ASP A 122 -20.19 11.42 10.22
N GLU A 123 -18.96 11.25 10.69
CA GLU A 123 -17.88 10.64 9.92
C GLU A 123 -18.25 9.25 9.37
N ALA A 124 -18.78 8.37 10.22
CA ALA A 124 -19.09 7.00 9.80
C ALA A 124 -20.16 7.00 8.70
N THR A 125 -21.19 7.82 8.85
CA THR A 125 -22.29 7.94 7.88
C THR A 125 -21.81 8.47 6.53
N VAL A 126 -21.01 9.55 6.49
CA VAL A 126 -20.59 10.15 5.21
C VAL A 126 -19.69 9.22 4.41
N PHE A 127 -18.74 8.54 5.06
CA PHE A 127 -17.87 7.58 4.39
C PHE A 127 -18.59 6.30 4.00
N ALA A 128 -19.54 5.81 4.79
CA ALA A 128 -20.35 4.64 4.43
C ALA A 128 -21.18 4.89 3.17
N ARG A 129 -21.80 6.07 3.05
CA ARG A 129 -22.57 6.45 1.85
C ARG A 129 -21.68 6.59 0.62
N TYR A 130 -20.51 7.20 0.79
CA TYR A 130 -19.54 7.31 -0.29
C TYR A 130 -19.06 5.92 -0.75
N ALA A 131 -18.75 5.03 0.19
CA ALA A 131 -18.41 3.65 -0.12
C ALA A 131 -19.55 2.92 -0.85
N GLU A 132 -20.81 3.17 -0.49
CA GLU A 132 -21.95 2.59 -1.21
C GLU A 132 -21.98 3.02 -2.68
N GLU A 133 -21.78 4.32 -2.96
CA GLU A 133 -21.76 4.86 -4.32
C GLU A 133 -20.56 4.38 -5.15
N LEU A 134 -19.39 4.25 -4.53
CA LEU A 134 -18.23 3.60 -5.16
C LEU A 134 -18.52 2.13 -5.47
N GLY A 135 -19.18 1.41 -4.54
CA GLY A 135 -19.51 0.01 -4.71
C GLY A 135 -20.44 -0.25 -5.89
N LYS A 136 -21.35 0.69 -6.18
CA LYS A 136 -22.23 0.65 -7.36
C LYS A 136 -21.48 0.82 -8.69
N ARG A 137 -20.35 1.55 -8.69
CA ARG A 137 -19.62 1.94 -9.91
C ARG A 137 -18.36 1.13 -10.17
N LEU A 138 -17.58 0.85 -9.13
CA LEU A 138 -16.26 0.23 -9.23
C LEU A 138 -16.26 -1.23 -8.82
N GLY A 139 -17.20 -1.67 -7.98
CA GLY A 139 -17.30 -3.03 -7.47
C GLY A 139 -17.23 -3.09 -5.94
N LYS A 140 -17.60 -4.25 -5.39
CA LYS A 140 -17.60 -4.52 -3.95
C LYS A 140 -16.57 -5.57 -3.59
N LYS A 141 -16.32 -5.72 -2.28
CA LYS A 141 -15.48 -6.78 -1.73
C LYS A 141 -16.02 -8.15 -2.21
N PRO A 142 -15.14 -9.07 -2.66
CA PRO A 142 -15.58 -10.40 -3.10
C PRO A 142 -16.15 -11.22 -1.96
N ASP A 143 -17.09 -12.11 -2.28
CA ASP A 143 -17.68 -13.07 -1.34
C ASP A 143 -16.79 -14.32 -1.22
N ARG A 144 -15.65 -14.15 -0.55
CA ARG A 144 -14.69 -15.22 -0.19
C ARG A 144 -14.01 -14.85 1.14
N PRO A 145 -13.49 -15.81 1.92
CA PRO A 145 -12.79 -15.49 3.15
C PRO A 145 -11.42 -14.85 2.89
N GLU A 146 -10.99 -13.96 3.79
CA GLU A 146 -9.60 -13.49 3.85
C GLU A 146 -8.64 -14.64 4.19
N PRO A 147 -7.52 -14.78 3.48
CA PRO A 147 -6.54 -15.81 3.77
C PRO A 147 -5.70 -15.44 4.98
N ARG A 148 -5.25 -16.46 5.72
CA ARG A 148 -4.21 -16.36 6.73
C ARG A 148 -2.86 -16.62 6.06
N VAL A 149 -1.99 -15.62 6.07
CA VAL A 149 -0.78 -15.59 5.23
C VAL A 149 0.49 -15.66 6.07
N TRP A 150 1.41 -16.55 5.73
CA TRP A 150 2.81 -16.37 6.08
C TRP A 150 3.54 -15.72 4.91
N CYS A 151 4.28 -14.64 5.14
CA CYS A 151 4.98 -13.88 4.12
C CYS A 151 6.49 -13.82 4.43
N SER A 152 7.37 -14.02 3.44
CA SER A 152 8.82 -14.03 3.70
C SER A 152 9.48 -12.66 3.92
N TRP A 153 8.80 -11.55 3.61
CA TRP A 153 9.42 -10.21 3.50
C TRP A 153 9.96 -9.65 4.82
N TYR A 154 9.11 -9.51 5.84
CA TYR A 154 9.43 -8.70 7.02
C TYR A 154 10.36 -9.38 8.04
N SER A 155 10.95 -10.51 7.66
CA SER A 155 12.00 -11.23 8.39
C SER A 155 13.26 -11.41 7.56
N LEU A 156 13.13 -11.85 6.30
CA LEU A 156 14.25 -12.20 5.43
C LEU A 156 14.57 -11.13 4.39
N TYR A 157 13.60 -10.27 4.04
CA TYR A 157 13.67 -9.37 2.90
C TYR A 157 14.11 -10.14 1.64
N ASN A 158 15.05 -9.61 0.85
CA ASN A 158 15.58 -10.26 -0.35
C ASN A 158 16.53 -11.45 -0.07
N ALA A 159 16.83 -11.77 1.20
CA ALA A 159 17.79 -12.81 1.58
C ALA A 159 17.15 -14.22 1.64
N ILE A 160 16.21 -14.50 0.75
CA ILE A 160 15.55 -15.81 0.59
C ILE A 160 16.30 -16.72 -0.40
N ASP A 161 16.21 -18.02 -0.18
CA ASP A 161 16.58 -19.08 -1.13
C ASP A 161 15.71 -20.32 -0.94
N GLU A 162 15.80 -21.25 -1.88
CA GLU A 162 14.98 -22.46 -1.91
C GLU A 162 15.12 -23.31 -0.63
N ALA A 163 16.34 -23.54 -0.15
CA ALA A 163 16.60 -24.39 1.02
C ALA A 163 16.07 -23.76 2.32
N THR A 164 16.33 -22.46 2.50
CA THR A 164 15.87 -21.67 3.65
C THR A 164 14.34 -21.68 3.73
N LEU A 165 13.67 -21.44 2.60
CA LEU A 165 12.20 -21.46 2.57
C LEU A 165 11.63 -22.85 2.84
N GLN A 166 12.25 -23.91 2.31
CA GLN A 166 11.83 -25.28 2.63
C GLN A 166 11.92 -25.58 4.13
N SER A 167 13.04 -25.25 4.77
CA SER A 167 13.21 -25.41 6.22
C SER A 167 12.16 -24.62 7.02
N ILE A 168 11.89 -23.37 6.61
CA ILE A 168 10.85 -22.55 7.24
C ILE A 168 9.48 -23.20 7.07
N PHE A 169 9.11 -23.66 5.88
CA PHE A 169 7.81 -24.29 5.63
C PHE A 169 7.61 -25.54 6.49
N ASP A 170 8.67 -26.33 6.69
CA ASP A 170 8.65 -27.45 7.64
C ASP A 170 8.50 -26.97 9.09
N GLY A 171 9.24 -25.94 9.49
CA GLY A 171 9.17 -25.34 10.82
C GLY A 171 7.82 -24.68 11.14
N LEU A 172 7.07 -24.20 10.14
CA LEU A 172 5.71 -23.70 10.33
C LEU A 172 4.77 -24.83 10.75
N GLY A 173 5.05 -26.08 10.37
CA GLY A 173 4.41 -27.28 10.88
C GLY A 173 2.90 -27.26 10.66
N ASP A 174 2.14 -27.33 11.76
CA ASP A 174 0.67 -27.35 11.80
C ASP A 174 0.04 -25.98 12.10
N LEU A 175 0.80 -24.88 12.03
CA LEU A 175 0.21 -23.54 12.16
C LEU A 175 -0.81 -23.33 11.04
N PRO A 176 -2.01 -22.80 11.35
CA PRO A 176 -3.14 -22.80 10.44
C PRO A 176 -3.06 -21.60 9.48
N PHE A 177 -2.01 -21.57 8.66
CA PHE A 177 -1.90 -20.68 7.51
C PHE A 177 -2.60 -21.31 6.31
N ASP A 178 -3.32 -20.48 5.55
CA ASP A 178 -3.94 -20.87 4.28
C ASP A 178 -2.96 -20.69 3.12
N VAL A 179 -2.08 -19.67 3.21
CA VAL A 179 -1.15 -19.28 2.16
C VAL A 179 0.26 -19.20 2.72
N LEU A 180 1.23 -19.78 2.00
CA LEU A 180 2.66 -19.49 2.18
C LEU A 180 3.11 -18.64 0.99
N GLN A 181 3.39 -17.36 1.26
CA GLN A 181 3.73 -16.37 0.25
C GLN A 181 5.24 -16.14 0.21
N VAL A 182 5.82 -16.35 -0.97
CA VAL A 182 7.20 -15.99 -1.29
C VAL A 182 7.21 -14.54 -1.79
N ASP A 183 7.87 -13.66 -1.05
CA ASP A 183 8.02 -12.24 -1.37
C ASP A 183 9.28 -11.96 -2.22
N ASP A 184 9.64 -10.69 -2.42
CA ASP A 184 10.77 -10.22 -3.24
C ASP A 184 12.12 -10.91 -2.93
N GLY A 185 12.87 -11.24 -3.98
CA GLY A 185 14.19 -11.86 -3.93
C GLY A 185 14.30 -13.21 -4.66
N TRP A 186 13.25 -13.71 -5.30
CA TRP A 186 13.26 -14.96 -6.07
C TRP A 186 13.60 -14.75 -7.54
N GLU A 187 13.28 -13.57 -8.04
CA GLU A 187 13.46 -13.10 -9.40
C GLU A 187 14.94 -12.85 -9.75
N VAL A 188 15.28 -12.88 -11.03
CA VAL A 188 16.62 -12.49 -11.51
C VAL A 188 16.85 -11.00 -11.28
N SER A 189 15.85 -10.19 -11.59
CA SER A 189 15.85 -8.74 -11.38
C SER A 189 14.42 -8.20 -11.43
N ILE A 190 14.22 -6.98 -10.93
CA ILE A 190 12.95 -6.26 -11.13
C ILE A 190 12.79 -5.95 -12.63
N GLY A 191 11.86 -6.65 -13.27
CA GLY A 191 11.65 -6.65 -14.72
C GLY A 191 11.95 -7.99 -15.40
N ASP A 192 12.73 -8.87 -14.76
CA ASP A 192 13.14 -10.18 -15.27
C ASP A 192 12.63 -11.28 -14.30
N TRP A 193 11.38 -11.71 -14.52
CA TRP A 193 10.58 -12.53 -13.61
C TRP A 193 10.81 -14.04 -13.77
N GLU A 194 12.06 -14.47 -13.80
CA GLU A 194 12.48 -15.86 -13.78
C GLU A 194 13.14 -16.23 -12.44
N ALA A 195 13.13 -17.53 -12.10
CA ALA A 195 13.84 -18.02 -10.92
C ALA A 195 15.34 -17.72 -11.03
N ASN A 196 15.90 -17.02 -10.05
CA ASN A 196 17.34 -16.79 -9.97
C ASN A 196 18.09 -18.04 -9.47
N THR A 197 19.42 -17.94 -9.40
CA THR A 197 20.31 -19.05 -9.02
C THR A 197 20.11 -19.56 -7.58
N LYS A 198 19.40 -18.82 -6.71
CA LYS A 198 19.04 -19.26 -5.36
C LYS A 198 17.86 -20.24 -5.35
N PHE A 199 17.19 -20.41 -6.49
CA PHE A 199 16.04 -21.28 -6.71
C PHE A 199 16.31 -22.27 -7.87
N PRO A 200 17.32 -23.15 -7.74
CA PRO A 200 17.77 -24.02 -8.82
C PRO A 200 16.69 -24.98 -9.35
N SER A 201 15.70 -25.35 -8.54
CA SER A 201 14.59 -26.20 -8.97
C SER A 201 13.48 -25.43 -9.70
N GLY A 202 13.55 -24.10 -9.69
CA GLY A 202 12.54 -23.21 -10.26
C GLY A 202 11.29 -23.03 -9.39
N MET A 203 10.49 -22.01 -9.71
CA MET A 203 9.34 -21.62 -8.89
C MET A 203 8.18 -22.63 -8.95
N GLY A 204 8.02 -23.37 -10.06
CA GLY A 204 7.02 -24.44 -10.13
C GLY A 204 7.26 -25.56 -9.10
N ALA A 205 8.52 -25.97 -8.90
CA ALA A 205 8.86 -26.97 -7.89
C ALA A 205 8.60 -26.46 -6.46
N LEU A 206 8.89 -25.18 -6.21
CA LEU A 206 8.61 -24.55 -4.92
C LEU A 206 7.10 -24.46 -4.64
N ALA A 207 6.29 -24.14 -5.64
CA ALA A 207 4.84 -24.15 -5.51
C ALA A 207 4.29 -25.55 -5.19
N GLU A 208 4.76 -26.60 -5.88
CA GLU A 208 4.40 -27.99 -5.53
C GLU A 208 4.80 -28.35 -4.09
N ARG A 209 5.97 -27.88 -3.65
CA ARG A 209 6.44 -28.09 -2.27
C ARG A 209 5.55 -27.40 -1.24
N ILE A 210 5.05 -26.20 -1.52
CA ILE A 210 4.08 -25.51 -0.64
C ILE A 210 2.76 -26.28 -0.62
N LYS A 211 2.25 -26.66 -1.80
CA LYS A 211 0.99 -27.41 -1.94
C LYS A 211 1.02 -28.77 -1.24
N SER A 212 2.17 -29.44 -1.19
CA SER A 212 2.33 -30.70 -0.44
C SER A 212 2.15 -30.53 1.08
N THR A 213 2.21 -29.30 1.61
CA THR A 213 1.87 -28.99 3.00
C THR A 213 0.37 -28.76 3.24
N GLY A 214 -0.46 -28.87 2.19
CA GLY A 214 -1.90 -28.60 2.24
C GLY A 214 -2.27 -27.11 2.17
N ARG A 215 -1.33 -26.25 1.76
CA ARG A 215 -1.48 -24.79 1.72
C ARG A 215 -1.39 -24.26 0.29
N GLN A 216 -1.97 -23.08 0.05
CA GLN A 216 -1.85 -22.39 -1.23
C GLN A 216 -0.48 -21.74 -1.38
N ALA A 217 0.07 -21.78 -2.59
CA ALA A 217 1.32 -21.09 -2.91
C ALA A 217 1.02 -19.63 -3.28
N GLY A 218 1.70 -18.70 -2.61
CA GLY A 218 1.66 -17.27 -2.90
C GLY A 218 2.96 -16.74 -3.49
N LEU A 219 2.87 -15.80 -4.43
CA LEU A 219 4.04 -15.17 -5.07
C LEU A 219 3.90 -13.66 -5.19
N TRP A 220 5.00 -12.96 -4.92
CA TRP A 220 5.14 -11.52 -5.14
C TRP A 220 5.74 -11.21 -6.51
N LEU A 221 5.23 -10.16 -7.16
CA LEU A 221 5.83 -9.53 -8.35
C LEU A 221 5.60 -8.01 -8.31
N ALA A 222 6.44 -7.24 -8.99
CA ALA A 222 6.25 -5.81 -9.25
C ALA A 222 6.14 -5.53 -10.75
N PRO A 223 5.08 -6.03 -11.42
CA PRO A 223 5.09 -6.23 -12.87
C PRO A 223 5.07 -4.94 -13.70
N LEU A 224 4.79 -3.79 -13.09
CA LEU A 224 4.68 -2.49 -13.79
C LEU A 224 5.96 -1.66 -13.73
N ILE A 225 7.02 -2.17 -13.08
CA ILE A 225 8.32 -1.52 -12.98
C ILE A 225 9.45 -2.43 -13.48
N ALA A 226 10.51 -1.81 -13.98
CA ALA A 226 11.79 -2.47 -14.22
C ALA A 226 12.96 -1.58 -13.78
N VAL A 227 14.08 -2.19 -13.41
CA VAL A 227 15.36 -1.47 -13.23
C VAL A 227 16.08 -1.28 -14.56
N GLU A 228 16.94 -0.26 -14.63
CA GLU A 228 17.76 0.04 -15.82
C GLU A 228 18.62 -1.15 -16.27
N SER A 229 19.08 -1.96 -15.31
CA SER A 229 19.91 -3.14 -15.53
C SER A 229 19.15 -4.41 -15.91
N SER A 230 17.82 -4.38 -16.04
CA SER A 230 17.03 -5.54 -16.48
C SER A 230 17.18 -5.80 -17.98
N CYS A 231 16.97 -7.04 -18.41
CA CYS A 231 16.86 -7.39 -19.82
C CYS A 231 15.62 -6.72 -20.44
N LEU A 232 14.49 -6.75 -19.73
CA LEU A 232 13.25 -6.08 -20.16
C LEU A 232 13.48 -4.61 -20.54
N PHE A 233 14.19 -3.85 -19.70
CA PHE A 233 14.48 -2.44 -20.00
C PHE A 233 15.41 -2.24 -21.20
N ARG A 234 16.48 -3.04 -21.31
CA ARG A 234 17.46 -2.92 -22.39
C ARG A 234 16.90 -3.33 -23.75
N GLU A 235 16.10 -4.39 -23.79
CA GLU A 235 15.63 -5.00 -25.03
C GLU A 235 14.31 -4.39 -25.50
N HIS A 236 13.48 -3.88 -24.58
CA HIS A 236 12.16 -3.33 -24.86
C HIS A 236 12.02 -1.88 -24.38
N SER A 237 13.03 -1.04 -24.63
CA SER A 237 13.03 0.36 -24.19
C SER A 237 11.88 1.23 -24.78
N ASP A 238 11.18 0.76 -25.80
CA ASP A 238 9.97 1.37 -26.35
C ASP A 238 8.70 1.07 -25.52
N TRP A 239 8.75 0.10 -24.62
CA TRP A 239 7.63 -0.25 -23.72
C TRP A 239 7.49 0.67 -22.52
N PHE A 240 8.50 1.49 -22.24
CA PHE A 240 8.55 2.31 -21.03
C PHE A 240 7.95 3.69 -21.24
N LEU A 241 7.26 4.16 -20.20
CA LEU A 241 6.63 5.47 -20.17
C LEU A 241 7.68 6.58 -20.32
N ARG A 242 7.36 7.58 -21.14
CA ARG A 242 8.23 8.74 -21.39
C ARG A 242 7.54 10.03 -21.01
N ASP A 243 8.31 11.02 -20.57
CA ASP A 243 7.81 12.36 -20.33
C ASP A 243 7.62 13.14 -21.65
N ALA A 244 7.13 14.38 -21.55
CA ALA A 244 6.91 15.25 -22.70
C ALA A 244 8.19 15.58 -23.50
N TRP A 245 9.37 15.36 -22.91
CA TRP A 245 10.68 15.57 -23.54
C TRP A 245 11.32 14.27 -24.05
N GLY A 246 10.58 13.14 -23.98
CA GLY A 246 11.04 11.84 -24.46
C GLY A 246 11.97 11.09 -23.50
N LYS A 247 12.20 11.60 -22.28
CA LYS A 247 12.99 10.89 -21.25
C LYS A 247 12.13 9.86 -20.54
N PHE A 248 12.74 8.79 -20.06
CA PHE A 248 12.03 7.78 -19.27
C PHE A 248 11.49 8.37 -17.97
N VAL A 249 10.24 8.05 -17.66
CA VAL A 249 9.61 8.43 -16.39
C VAL A 249 10.19 7.57 -15.28
N ALA A 250 10.84 8.23 -14.32
CA ALA A 250 11.36 7.55 -13.13
C ALA A 250 10.21 7.17 -12.19
N ALA A 251 10.10 5.88 -11.88
CA ALA A 251 9.19 5.32 -10.90
C ALA A 251 9.83 5.24 -9.50
N GLY A 252 10.84 6.08 -9.20
CA GLY A 252 11.52 6.09 -7.90
C GLY A 252 12.84 5.31 -7.90
N PHE A 253 13.22 4.82 -6.73
CA PHE A 253 14.54 4.25 -6.49
C PHE A 253 14.47 3.08 -5.50
N LEU A 254 14.90 1.90 -5.94
CA LEU A 254 14.89 0.66 -5.16
C LEU A 254 16.11 -0.16 -5.53
N VAL A 255 16.53 -1.09 -4.68
CA VAL A 255 17.65 -2.01 -4.93
C VAL A 255 18.96 -1.33 -5.39
N GLY A 256 19.14 -0.04 -5.11
CA GLY A 256 20.32 0.72 -5.50
C GLY A 256 20.26 1.26 -6.93
N GLU A 257 19.12 1.15 -7.61
CA GLU A 257 18.91 1.54 -8.99
C GLU A 257 17.63 2.37 -9.16
N ARG A 258 17.54 3.07 -10.30
CA ARG A 258 16.31 3.77 -10.68
C ARG A 258 15.30 2.77 -11.22
N LEU A 259 14.05 3.00 -10.88
CA LEU A 259 12.90 2.27 -11.41
C LEU A 259 12.30 3.04 -12.59
N PHE A 260 11.78 2.31 -13.57
CA PHE A 260 11.07 2.86 -14.71
C PHE A 260 9.73 2.15 -14.90
N ALA A 261 8.70 2.92 -15.26
CA ALA A 261 7.35 2.41 -15.42
C ALA A 261 7.08 1.89 -16.85
N LEU A 262 6.41 0.75 -16.94
CA LEU A 262 5.86 0.26 -18.20
C LEU A 262 4.63 1.09 -18.62
N ASP A 263 4.45 1.27 -19.92
CA ASP A 263 3.27 1.87 -20.51
C ASP A 263 2.17 0.83 -20.71
N THR A 264 1.20 0.81 -19.81
CA THR A 264 0.05 -0.12 -19.83
C THR A 264 -0.98 0.18 -20.91
N THR A 265 -0.68 1.07 -21.85
CA THR A 265 -1.47 1.28 -23.08
C THR A 265 -0.83 0.67 -24.32
N GLN A 266 0.42 0.20 -24.19
CA GLN A 266 1.12 -0.47 -25.26
C GLN A 266 0.58 -1.94 -25.37
N PRO A 267 0.09 -2.38 -26.55
CA PRO A 267 -0.42 -3.75 -26.76
C PRO A 267 0.52 -4.91 -26.35
N ALA A 268 1.78 -4.92 -26.79
CA ALA A 268 2.83 -5.84 -26.40
C ALA A 268 3.12 -5.84 -24.88
N VAL A 269 3.04 -4.70 -24.20
CA VAL A 269 3.14 -4.67 -22.73
C VAL A 269 1.95 -5.40 -22.11
N LEU A 270 0.73 -5.16 -22.58
CA LEU A 270 -0.47 -5.84 -22.10
C LEU A 270 -0.41 -7.35 -22.38
N GLU A 271 0.06 -7.76 -23.55
CA GLU A 271 0.27 -9.17 -23.90
C GLU A 271 1.31 -9.82 -22.99
N TRP A 272 2.42 -9.13 -22.72
CA TRP A 272 3.47 -9.60 -21.81
C TRP A 272 2.96 -9.74 -20.38
N LEU A 273 2.22 -8.75 -19.87
CA LEU A 273 1.60 -8.81 -18.53
C LEU A 273 0.64 -10.00 -18.43
N ALA A 274 -0.19 -10.23 -19.45
CA ALA A 274 -1.09 -11.38 -19.49
C ALA A 274 -0.32 -12.71 -19.52
N ALA A 275 0.75 -12.80 -20.31
CA ALA A 275 1.60 -13.99 -20.38
C ALA A 275 2.29 -14.26 -19.04
N LEU A 276 2.80 -13.22 -18.37
CA LEU A 276 3.42 -13.32 -17.05
C LEU A 276 2.44 -13.87 -16.00
N MET A 277 1.22 -13.34 -15.95
CA MET A 277 0.21 -13.85 -15.00
C MET A 277 -0.15 -15.32 -15.29
N LYS A 278 -0.32 -15.69 -16.57
CA LYS A 278 -0.57 -17.09 -16.96
C LYS A 278 0.60 -18.00 -16.59
N GLN A 279 1.83 -17.54 -16.73
CA GLN A 279 3.03 -18.28 -16.36
C GLN A 279 3.09 -18.54 -14.85
N VAL A 280 2.79 -17.50 -14.04
CA VAL A 280 2.73 -17.62 -12.58
C VAL A 280 1.64 -18.61 -12.15
N ARG A 281 0.45 -18.54 -12.75
CA ARG A 281 -0.61 -19.54 -12.52
C ARG A 281 -0.17 -20.95 -12.95
N ALA A 282 0.51 -21.08 -14.08
CA ALA A 282 1.00 -22.37 -14.59
C ALA A 282 2.07 -23.00 -13.68
N TRP A 283 2.85 -22.20 -12.95
CA TRP A 283 3.72 -22.70 -11.88
C TRP A 283 2.96 -23.20 -10.66
N GLY A 284 1.66 -22.88 -10.52
CA GLY A 284 0.82 -23.35 -9.43
C GLY A 284 0.64 -22.37 -8.28
N TYR A 285 0.87 -21.07 -8.53
CA TYR A 285 0.59 -20.00 -7.57
C TYR A 285 -0.83 -19.48 -7.75
N ASP A 286 -1.62 -19.55 -6.68
CA ASP A 286 -3.03 -19.15 -6.66
C ASP A 286 -3.27 -17.91 -5.79
N TYR A 287 -2.23 -17.41 -5.12
CA TYR A 287 -2.23 -16.13 -4.43
C TYR A 287 -1.14 -15.23 -5.03
N LEU A 288 -1.52 -14.07 -5.57
CA LEU A 288 -0.59 -13.15 -6.22
C LEU A 288 -0.61 -11.81 -5.46
N LYS A 289 0.55 -11.41 -4.95
CA LYS A 289 0.79 -10.06 -4.43
C LYS A 289 1.47 -9.25 -5.54
N LEU A 290 0.75 -8.36 -6.20
CA LEU A 290 1.33 -7.47 -7.21
C LEU A 290 1.59 -6.09 -6.60
N ASP A 291 2.83 -5.64 -6.70
CA ASP A 291 3.37 -4.50 -5.96
C ASP A 291 3.86 -3.38 -6.89
N PHE A 292 4.14 -2.21 -6.32
CA PHE A 292 4.58 -1.01 -7.03
C PHE A 292 3.63 -0.61 -8.18
N LEU A 293 2.34 -0.91 -8.00
CA LEU A 293 1.32 -0.78 -9.02
C LEU A 293 1.03 0.68 -9.43
N TYR A 294 1.36 1.65 -8.59
CA TYR A 294 1.29 3.09 -8.89
C TYR A 294 2.03 3.46 -10.18
N ALA A 295 3.04 2.67 -10.57
CA ALA A 295 3.86 2.92 -11.76
C ALA A 295 3.01 3.03 -13.04
N GLY A 296 1.97 2.19 -13.19
CA GLY A 296 1.07 2.25 -14.35
C GLY A 296 0.24 3.55 -14.43
N ALA A 297 0.09 4.24 -13.30
CA ALA A 297 -0.67 5.49 -13.17
C ALA A 297 0.22 6.74 -13.04
N LEU A 298 1.53 6.63 -13.31
CA LEU A 298 2.42 7.79 -13.32
C LEU A 298 2.09 8.75 -14.48
N PRO A 299 2.28 10.06 -14.32
CA PRO A 299 2.12 11.02 -15.41
C PRO A 299 3.20 10.80 -16.48
N GLY A 300 2.80 10.84 -17.75
CA GLY A 300 3.68 10.62 -18.87
C GLY A 300 2.92 10.44 -20.19
N LYS A 301 3.64 10.52 -21.29
CA LYS A 301 3.15 10.26 -22.64
C LYS A 301 3.05 8.76 -22.86
N ARG A 302 1.85 8.33 -23.22
CA ARG A 302 1.46 6.94 -23.46
C ARG A 302 1.33 6.64 -24.96
N HIS A 303 1.33 5.36 -25.30
CA HIS A 303 1.08 4.84 -26.65
C HIS A 303 -0.35 5.16 -27.11
N VAL A 304 -1.34 4.93 -26.24
CA VAL A 304 -2.71 5.42 -26.40
C VAL A 304 -2.95 6.60 -25.46
N ASP A 305 -3.40 7.72 -26.01
CA ASP A 305 -3.72 8.91 -25.22
C ASP A 305 -4.98 8.68 -24.39
N MET A 306 -4.79 8.52 -23.07
CA MET A 306 -5.87 8.32 -22.12
C MET A 306 -5.44 8.74 -20.70
N PRO A 307 -6.41 8.98 -19.79
CA PRO A 307 -6.12 9.31 -18.40
C PRO A 307 -5.24 8.25 -17.71
N ARG A 308 -4.35 8.68 -16.82
CA ARG A 308 -3.30 7.82 -16.25
C ARG A 308 -3.86 6.71 -15.36
N GLU A 309 -4.90 6.99 -14.59
CA GLU A 309 -5.55 5.97 -13.76
C GLU A 309 -6.42 5.02 -14.59
N ALA A 310 -6.99 5.49 -15.70
CA ALA A 310 -7.64 4.61 -16.68
C ALA A 310 -6.64 3.64 -17.33
N ALA A 311 -5.45 4.11 -17.72
CA ALA A 311 -4.37 3.27 -18.23
C ALA A 311 -3.91 2.22 -17.21
N TYR A 312 -3.73 2.62 -15.95
CA TYR A 312 -3.45 1.69 -14.85
C TYR A 312 -4.55 0.64 -14.70
N ARG A 313 -5.82 1.07 -14.66
CA ARG A 313 -6.97 0.18 -14.50
C ARG A 313 -7.07 -0.82 -15.67
N GLN A 314 -6.70 -0.43 -16.89
CA GLN A 314 -6.59 -1.33 -18.03
C GLN A 314 -5.54 -2.42 -17.81
N GLY A 315 -4.32 -2.04 -17.40
CA GLY A 315 -3.26 -3.01 -17.08
C GLY A 315 -3.67 -3.96 -15.96
N LEU A 316 -4.30 -3.43 -14.90
CA LEU A 316 -4.80 -4.23 -13.79
C LEU A 316 -5.88 -5.23 -14.22
N LYS A 317 -6.80 -4.81 -15.09
CA LYS A 317 -7.83 -5.69 -15.66
C LYS A 317 -7.23 -6.82 -16.48
N ILE A 318 -6.25 -6.53 -17.34
CA ILE A 318 -5.56 -7.55 -18.13
C ILE A 318 -4.87 -8.57 -17.21
N MET A 319 -4.20 -8.12 -16.15
CA MET A 319 -3.60 -9.02 -15.17
C MET A 319 -4.65 -9.87 -14.44
N ARG A 320 -5.76 -9.27 -13.97
CA ARG A 320 -6.88 -9.97 -13.31
C ARG A 320 -7.51 -11.04 -14.19
N GLU A 321 -7.74 -10.74 -15.46
CA GLU A 321 -8.32 -11.68 -16.43
C GLU A 321 -7.34 -12.82 -16.73
N ALA A 322 -6.06 -12.50 -16.94
CA ALA A 322 -5.03 -13.48 -17.26
C ALA A 322 -4.71 -14.41 -16.08
N MET A 323 -4.73 -13.90 -14.84
CA MET A 323 -4.60 -14.75 -13.67
C MET A 323 -5.83 -15.62 -13.44
N GLY A 324 -7.01 -15.32 -13.99
CA GLY A 324 -8.25 -16.11 -13.82
C GLY A 324 -8.91 -15.89 -12.45
N ALA A 325 -10.25 -15.86 -12.40
CA ALA A 325 -11.04 -15.37 -11.26
C ALA A 325 -10.87 -16.14 -9.92
N ASP A 326 -10.34 -17.36 -9.95
CA ASP A 326 -10.10 -18.20 -8.79
C ASP A 326 -8.83 -17.79 -8.01
N ALA A 327 -7.85 -17.18 -8.67
CA ALA A 327 -6.68 -16.63 -8.00
C ALA A 327 -7.06 -15.52 -7.02
N PHE A 328 -6.42 -15.52 -5.85
CA PHE A 328 -6.49 -14.41 -4.91
C PHE A 328 -5.52 -13.31 -5.34
N PHE A 329 -6.03 -12.10 -5.52
CA PHE A 329 -5.25 -10.95 -5.98
C PHE A 329 -5.13 -9.89 -4.89
N LEU A 330 -3.94 -9.79 -4.30
CA LEU A 330 -3.54 -8.69 -3.40
C LEU A 330 -2.79 -7.60 -4.19
N THR A 331 -3.30 -6.37 -4.16
CA THR A 331 -2.62 -5.19 -4.72
C THR A 331 -1.84 -4.43 -3.65
N CYS A 332 -0.58 -4.09 -3.93
CA CYS A 332 0.31 -3.32 -3.08
C CYS A 332 0.97 -2.17 -3.86
N GLY A 333 1.30 -1.09 -3.15
CA GLY A 333 1.78 0.15 -3.79
C GLY A 333 0.80 0.66 -4.84
N ALA A 334 -0.51 0.53 -4.63
CA ALA A 334 -1.53 0.63 -5.68
C ALA A 334 -2.43 1.88 -5.50
N PRO A 335 -2.79 2.61 -6.57
CA PRO A 335 -3.80 3.67 -6.51
C PRO A 335 -5.12 3.12 -5.96
N ILE A 336 -5.64 3.71 -4.87
CA ILE A 336 -6.73 3.09 -4.09
C ILE A 336 -8.01 2.90 -4.91
N LEU A 337 -8.62 4.00 -5.37
CA LEU A 337 -9.90 3.94 -6.09
C LEU A 337 -9.78 3.20 -7.43
N PRO A 338 -8.76 3.44 -8.27
CA PRO A 338 -8.60 2.75 -9.54
C PRO A 338 -8.43 1.23 -9.43
N SER A 339 -8.09 0.70 -8.25
CA SER A 339 -7.94 -0.73 -8.00
C SER A 339 -9.26 -1.44 -7.62
N LEU A 340 -10.27 -0.70 -7.16
CA LEU A 340 -11.51 -1.27 -6.63
C LEU A 340 -12.25 -2.12 -7.68
N GLY A 341 -12.76 -3.27 -7.24
CA GLY A 341 -13.46 -4.28 -8.04
C GLY A 341 -12.59 -5.05 -9.04
N LEU A 342 -11.27 -4.85 -9.03
CA LEU A 342 -10.32 -5.64 -9.83
C LEU A 342 -9.38 -6.50 -8.98
N CYS A 343 -9.31 -6.27 -7.67
CA CYS A 343 -8.54 -7.06 -6.72
C CYS A 343 -9.43 -7.62 -5.60
N ASP A 344 -8.95 -8.69 -4.95
CA ASP A 344 -9.61 -9.27 -3.79
C ASP A 344 -9.24 -8.50 -2.51
N ALA A 345 -7.96 -8.15 -2.39
CA ALA A 345 -7.40 -7.42 -1.28
C ALA A 345 -6.50 -6.26 -1.72
N LEU A 346 -6.37 -5.26 -0.85
CA LEU A 346 -5.53 -4.09 -1.09
C LEU A 346 -4.78 -3.70 0.17
N ARG A 347 -3.45 -3.55 0.06
CA ARG A 347 -2.62 -2.92 1.10
C ARG A 347 -3.06 -1.47 1.28
N VAL A 348 -3.59 -1.12 2.45
CA VAL A 348 -4.19 0.21 2.71
C VAL A 348 -3.30 1.14 3.51
N GLY A 349 -2.07 0.75 3.84
CA GLY A 349 -1.12 1.60 4.55
C GLY A 349 0.34 1.35 4.16
N PRO A 350 1.27 2.21 4.61
CA PRO A 350 2.70 1.99 4.53
C PRO A 350 3.11 0.63 5.06
N ASP A 351 4.29 0.17 4.66
CA ASP A 351 4.90 -1.03 5.22
C ASP A 351 5.04 -0.93 6.74
N VAL A 352 4.74 -2.01 7.46
CA VAL A 352 5.13 -2.13 8.87
C VAL A 352 6.64 -2.30 8.97
N SER A 353 7.16 -2.14 10.18
CA SER A 353 8.55 -2.52 10.47
C SER A 353 8.68 -2.96 11.91
N GLY A 354 9.77 -3.64 12.26
CA GLY A 354 10.11 -3.95 13.64
C GLY A 354 10.38 -2.73 14.53
N LYS A 355 10.02 -1.51 14.09
CA LYS A 355 10.13 -0.24 14.82
C LYS A 355 8.79 0.50 14.79
N TRP A 356 8.51 1.23 15.87
CA TRP A 356 7.30 2.04 15.97
C TRP A 356 7.35 3.24 15.01
N GLU A 357 8.42 4.03 15.10
CA GLU A 357 8.68 5.23 14.32
C GLU A 357 10.19 5.52 14.36
N ASP A 358 10.79 6.02 13.28
CA ASP A 358 12.19 6.47 13.25
C ASP A 358 12.23 8.01 13.21
N PRO A 359 12.87 8.70 14.19
CA PRO A 359 12.92 10.16 14.22
C PRO A 359 13.56 10.79 12.97
N ARG A 360 14.52 10.11 12.34
CA ARG A 360 15.13 10.61 11.08
C ARG A 360 14.05 10.74 10.01
N ASP A 361 13.22 9.71 9.88
CA ASP A 361 12.27 9.64 8.78
C ASP A 361 10.99 10.42 9.09
N ALA A 362 10.48 10.29 10.32
CA ALA A 362 9.25 10.94 10.76
C ALA A 362 9.40 12.46 10.96
N ILE A 363 10.54 12.93 11.46
CA ILE A 363 10.75 14.35 11.80
C ILE A 363 11.65 15.04 10.78
N LEU A 364 12.84 14.49 10.50
CA LEU A 364 13.84 15.18 9.66
C LEU A 364 13.49 15.10 8.17
N LEU A 365 13.01 13.95 7.71
CA LEU A 365 12.52 13.78 6.34
C LEU A 365 11.02 14.08 6.20
N TYR A 366 10.29 14.19 7.32
CA TYR A 366 8.84 14.36 7.36
C TYR A 366 8.12 13.40 6.40
N ASN A 367 8.45 12.12 6.49
CA ASN A 367 8.01 11.11 5.54
C ASN A 367 7.12 10.06 6.21
N PRO A 368 5.78 10.24 6.17
CA PRO A 368 4.84 9.30 6.77
C PRO A 368 4.57 8.06 5.91
N THR A 369 5.21 7.93 4.74
CA THR A 369 4.94 6.88 3.75
C THR A 369 5.99 5.76 3.76
N ILE A 370 7.08 5.95 4.49
CA ILE A 370 8.16 4.97 4.67
C ILE A 370 7.81 3.92 5.73
N PRO A 371 8.50 2.75 5.70
CA PRO A 371 8.21 1.65 6.61
C PRO A 371 8.23 2.05 8.10
N GLY A 372 7.15 1.78 8.82
CA GLY A 372 6.99 2.13 10.22
C GLY A 372 5.64 1.71 10.76
N THR A 373 5.61 0.98 11.88
CA THR A 373 4.36 0.42 12.43
C THR A 373 3.33 1.51 12.76
N LYS A 374 3.75 2.66 13.30
CA LYS A 374 2.85 3.79 13.54
C LYS A 374 2.27 4.38 12.25
N ASN A 375 3.08 4.48 11.18
CA ASN A 375 2.66 4.98 9.88
C ASN A 375 1.61 4.06 9.23
N ALA A 376 1.84 2.75 9.31
CA ALA A 376 0.93 1.71 8.85
C ALA A 376 -0.43 1.81 9.58
N ILE A 377 -0.42 1.77 10.93
CA ILE A 377 -1.65 1.86 11.73
C ILE A 377 -2.41 3.15 11.43
N ARG A 378 -1.74 4.30 11.41
CA ARG A 378 -2.37 5.60 11.14
C ARG A 378 -3.14 5.58 9.81
N THR A 379 -2.49 5.16 8.75
CA THR A 379 -3.04 5.22 7.40
C THR A 379 -4.17 4.20 7.24
N THR A 380 -3.97 2.98 7.75
CA THR A 380 -4.96 1.91 7.68
C THR A 380 -6.24 2.25 8.43
N VAL A 381 -6.15 2.74 9.68
CA VAL A 381 -7.35 3.11 10.48
C VAL A 381 -8.20 4.15 9.75
N ASN A 382 -7.57 5.13 9.13
CA ASN A 382 -8.26 6.16 8.34
C ASN A 382 -8.79 5.66 6.98
N ARG A 383 -8.56 4.39 6.62
CA ARG A 383 -9.02 3.74 5.39
C ARG A 383 -9.95 2.56 5.63
N LEU A 384 -10.31 2.25 6.87
CA LEU A 384 -11.22 1.13 7.18
C LEU A 384 -12.63 1.30 6.59
N TRP A 385 -13.01 2.51 6.17
CA TRP A 385 -14.25 2.72 5.40
C TRP A 385 -14.25 2.03 4.02
N LEU A 386 -13.09 1.54 3.55
CA LEU A 386 -12.96 0.76 2.31
C LEU A 386 -13.40 -0.71 2.46
N GLN A 387 -13.61 -1.21 3.69
CA GLN A 387 -13.93 -2.63 3.93
C GLN A 387 -15.13 -3.19 3.13
N PRO A 388 -16.21 -2.43 2.86
CA PRO A 388 -17.30 -2.90 1.99
C PRO A 388 -16.88 -3.09 0.51
N LEU A 389 -15.75 -2.49 0.12
CA LEU A 389 -15.28 -2.41 -1.27
C LEU A 389 -14.14 -3.39 -1.57
N VAL A 390 -13.32 -3.71 -0.58
CA VAL A 390 -12.13 -4.57 -0.74
C VAL A 390 -11.71 -5.15 0.61
N MET A 391 -11.01 -6.29 0.62
CA MET A 391 -10.32 -6.75 1.83
C MET A 391 -9.16 -5.80 2.13
N THR A 392 -9.22 -5.13 3.27
CA THR A 392 -8.20 -4.16 3.68
C THR A 392 -7.03 -4.90 4.32
N ASP A 393 -5.89 -4.98 3.63
CA ASP A 393 -4.67 -5.57 4.18
C ASP A 393 -3.91 -4.52 5.01
N PRO A 394 -3.81 -4.69 6.35
CA PRO A 394 -3.11 -3.78 7.25
C PRO A 394 -1.61 -4.04 7.31
N ASP A 395 -1.10 -4.95 6.48
CA ASP A 395 0.23 -5.55 6.54
C ASP A 395 0.39 -6.60 7.68
N VAL A 396 1.58 -7.18 7.80
CA VAL A 396 1.86 -8.28 8.73
C VAL A 396 1.82 -7.87 10.20
N ALA A 397 1.52 -8.83 11.08
CA ALA A 397 1.65 -8.71 12.53
C ALA A 397 2.89 -9.44 13.07
N TYR A 398 3.44 -8.93 14.17
CA TYR A 398 4.63 -9.48 14.85
C TYR A 398 4.29 -10.10 16.20
N PHE A 399 5.00 -11.17 16.53
CA PHE A 399 4.92 -11.94 17.78
C PHE A 399 6.29 -12.03 18.45
N VAL A 400 7.36 -12.17 17.67
CA VAL A 400 8.74 -12.34 18.16
C VAL A 400 9.46 -11.02 18.46
N GLU A 401 10.50 -11.11 19.29
CA GLU A 401 11.36 -10.03 19.77
C GLU A 401 12.69 -10.02 19.00
N THR A 402 13.01 -11.15 18.36
CA THR A 402 14.22 -11.25 17.52
C THR A 402 14.10 -10.25 16.38
N GLU A 403 15.09 -9.36 16.27
CA GLU A 403 15.15 -8.33 15.22
C GLU A 403 13.95 -7.36 15.22
N ASN A 404 13.29 -7.20 16.38
CA ASN A 404 12.12 -6.36 16.55
C ASN A 404 12.22 -5.54 17.85
N SER A 405 12.03 -4.22 17.77
CA SER A 405 12.07 -3.30 18.91
C SER A 405 10.70 -2.76 19.34
N LEU A 406 9.60 -3.30 18.80
CA LEU A 406 8.25 -2.94 19.22
C LEU A 406 8.01 -3.44 20.66
N SER A 407 7.35 -2.62 21.47
CA SER A 407 6.85 -3.06 22.78
C SER A 407 5.74 -4.10 22.61
N ALA A 408 5.40 -4.81 23.69
CA ALA A 408 4.28 -5.76 23.67
C ALA A 408 2.96 -5.08 23.29
N GLU A 409 2.72 -3.87 23.78
CA GLU A 409 1.53 -3.06 23.48
C GLU A 409 1.51 -2.64 22.00
N GLN A 410 2.66 -2.26 21.44
CA GLN A 410 2.76 -1.89 20.02
C GLN A 410 2.53 -3.09 19.10
N LYS A 411 3.05 -4.27 19.46
CA LYS A 411 2.74 -5.52 18.75
C LYS A 411 1.26 -5.87 18.85
N GLN A 412 0.65 -5.69 20.03
CA GLN A 412 -0.77 -5.94 20.25
C GLN A 412 -1.64 -5.02 19.38
N LEU A 413 -1.31 -3.73 19.25
CA LEU A 413 -2.04 -2.83 18.35
C LEU A 413 -2.02 -3.34 16.90
N LEU A 414 -0.89 -3.85 16.43
CA LEU A 414 -0.79 -4.39 15.07
C LEU A 414 -1.63 -5.67 14.89
N GLN A 415 -1.61 -6.56 15.88
CA GLN A 415 -2.45 -7.76 15.90
C GLN A 415 -3.95 -7.40 15.95
N ASP A 416 -4.33 -6.41 16.76
CA ASP A 416 -5.70 -5.92 16.87
C ASP A 416 -6.18 -5.30 15.56
N LEU A 417 -5.31 -4.55 14.88
CA LEU A 417 -5.64 -3.98 13.57
C LEU A 417 -5.85 -5.07 12.51
N ALA A 418 -5.04 -6.13 12.52
CA ALA A 418 -5.22 -7.30 11.68
C ALA A 418 -6.56 -8.01 11.92
N ILE A 419 -7.01 -8.09 13.19
CA ILE A 419 -8.32 -8.61 13.55
C ILE A 419 -9.44 -7.68 13.06
N VAL A 420 -9.32 -6.36 13.24
CA VAL A 420 -10.30 -5.37 12.75
C VAL A 420 -10.45 -5.43 11.24
N CYS A 421 -9.35 -5.69 10.53
CA CYS A 421 -9.33 -5.85 9.08
C CYS A 421 -9.81 -7.23 8.60
N ASN A 422 -9.92 -8.19 9.52
CA ASN A 422 -10.03 -9.63 9.24
C ASN A 422 -8.93 -10.17 8.30
N PHE A 423 -7.78 -9.51 8.21
CA PHE A 423 -6.69 -9.90 7.31
C PHE A 423 -5.44 -10.19 8.13
N LYS A 424 -5.06 -11.47 8.20
CA LYS A 424 -4.07 -11.96 9.17
C LYS A 424 -2.83 -12.46 8.46
N ALA A 425 -1.76 -11.71 8.60
CA ALA A 425 -0.47 -12.11 8.07
C ALA A 425 0.64 -12.02 9.13
N THR A 426 1.71 -12.81 8.98
CA THR A 426 2.96 -12.62 9.72
C THR A 426 4.15 -12.99 8.84
N SER A 427 5.31 -12.43 9.15
CA SER A 427 6.60 -12.88 8.59
C SER A 427 7.51 -13.53 9.62
N ASP A 428 7.03 -13.71 10.85
CA ASP A 428 7.85 -14.28 11.90
C ASP A 428 8.30 -15.70 11.53
N LEU A 429 9.59 -15.95 11.77
CA LEU A 429 10.21 -17.23 11.45
C LEU A 429 9.95 -18.23 12.58
N PRO A 430 9.63 -19.50 12.27
CA PRO A 430 9.45 -20.52 13.29
C PRO A 430 10.71 -20.69 14.17
N GLN A 431 11.91 -20.47 13.62
CA GLN A 431 13.19 -20.51 14.35
C GLN A 431 13.35 -19.35 15.36
N TRP A 432 12.54 -18.30 15.28
CA TRP A 432 12.54 -17.17 16.22
C TRP A 432 11.52 -17.34 17.34
N MET A 433 10.57 -18.28 17.19
CA MET A 433 9.44 -18.42 18.10
C MET A 433 9.79 -19.30 19.30
N THR A 434 9.53 -18.79 20.49
CA THR A 434 9.32 -19.60 21.69
C THR A 434 8.00 -20.38 21.59
N PRO A 435 7.81 -21.45 22.40
CA PRO A 435 6.53 -22.17 22.45
C PRO A 435 5.33 -21.27 22.76
N ALA A 436 5.51 -20.25 23.62
CA ALA A 436 4.46 -19.31 23.98
C ALA A 436 4.07 -18.38 22.80
N GLN A 437 5.05 -17.85 22.07
CA GLN A 437 4.78 -17.04 20.87
C GLN A 437 4.12 -17.87 19.76
N ARG A 438 4.55 -19.12 19.58
CA ARG A 438 3.92 -20.04 18.62
C ARG A 438 2.45 -20.31 18.98
N ALA A 439 2.14 -20.48 20.27
CA ALA A 439 0.78 -20.63 20.74
C ALA A 439 -0.04 -19.35 20.56
N ALA A 440 0.54 -18.17 20.84
CA ALA A 440 -0.09 -16.87 20.62
C ALA A 440 -0.43 -16.64 19.14
N LEU A 441 0.51 -16.96 18.23
CA LEU A 441 0.29 -16.90 16.79
C LEU A 441 -0.84 -17.84 16.35
N ARG A 442 -0.88 -19.09 16.84
CA ARG A 442 -2.00 -20.00 16.56
C ARG A 442 -3.33 -19.42 17.03
N GLY A 443 -3.37 -18.87 18.24
CA GLY A 443 -4.56 -18.19 18.78
C GLY A 443 -5.01 -17.06 17.86
N PHE A 444 -4.11 -16.16 17.48
CA PHE A 444 -4.38 -15.08 16.54
C PHE A 444 -4.95 -15.57 15.20
N LEU A 445 -4.32 -16.58 14.57
CA LEU A 445 -4.75 -17.12 13.28
C LEU A 445 -6.14 -17.77 13.34
N THR A 446 -6.59 -18.23 14.51
CA THR A 446 -7.89 -18.91 14.67
C THR A 446 -8.96 -18.04 15.31
N LEU A 447 -8.59 -16.86 15.82
CA LEU A 447 -9.50 -15.94 16.50
C LEU A 447 -10.49 -15.29 15.53
N ASP A 448 -11.80 -15.42 15.75
CA ASP A 448 -12.82 -14.79 14.91
C ASP A 448 -13.82 -14.03 15.80
N PRO A 449 -13.42 -12.86 16.33
CA PRO A 449 -14.22 -12.13 17.30
C PRO A 449 -15.27 -11.27 16.58
N ASN A 450 -16.34 -10.93 17.27
CA ASN A 450 -17.26 -9.92 16.78
C ASN A 450 -16.58 -8.53 16.86
N VAL A 451 -16.40 -7.89 15.71
CA VAL A 451 -15.79 -6.56 15.60
C VAL A 451 -16.87 -5.49 15.48
N GLN A 452 -16.92 -4.58 16.43
CA GLN A 452 -17.81 -3.41 16.39
C GLN A 452 -16.99 -2.11 16.43
N ARG A 453 -17.20 -1.23 15.46
CA ARG A 453 -16.65 0.14 15.51
C ARG A 453 -17.41 0.95 16.57
N LEU A 454 -16.68 1.56 17.51
CA LEU A 454 -17.24 2.42 18.56
C LEU A 454 -17.13 3.90 18.18
N ASP A 455 -15.96 4.31 17.68
CA ASP A 455 -15.71 5.64 17.13
C ASP A 455 -14.66 5.57 16.00
N HIS A 456 -13.99 6.68 15.68
CA HIS A 456 -12.93 6.70 14.67
C HIS A 456 -11.72 5.81 15.01
N SER A 457 -11.23 5.84 16.26
CA SER A 457 -10.02 5.13 16.66
C SER A 457 -10.29 3.89 17.51
N LYS A 458 -11.53 3.70 17.98
CA LYS A 458 -11.88 2.64 18.92
C LYS A 458 -12.80 1.59 18.34
N PHE A 459 -12.46 0.34 18.64
CA PHE A 459 -13.21 -0.84 18.24
C PHE A 459 -13.41 -1.76 19.44
N LYS A 460 -14.54 -2.46 19.46
CA LYS A 460 -14.81 -3.54 20.41
C LYS A 460 -14.57 -4.86 19.71
N LEU A 461 -13.66 -5.67 20.25
CA LEU A 461 -13.36 -7.04 19.84
C LEU A 461 -13.94 -7.96 20.93
N ASP A 462 -15.14 -8.50 20.69
CA ASP A 462 -16.01 -9.13 21.70
C ASP A 462 -16.26 -8.21 22.91
N GLU A 463 -15.56 -8.43 24.02
CA GLU A 463 -15.64 -7.63 25.24
C GLU A 463 -14.49 -6.65 25.43
N ARG A 464 -13.43 -6.74 24.62
CA ARG A 464 -12.23 -5.91 24.75
C ARG A 464 -12.32 -4.68 23.86
N VAL A 465 -12.10 -3.50 24.42
CA VAL A 465 -11.96 -2.26 23.65
C VAL A 465 -10.49 -2.07 23.26
N VAL A 466 -10.26 -1.79 21.98
CA VAL A 466 -8.96 -1.41 21.43
C VAL A 466 -9.01 0.04 20.99
N ASP A 467 -7.94 0.80 21.22
CA ASP A 467 -7.85 2.22 20.89
C ASP A 467 -6.56 2.52 20.13
N PHE A 468 -6.70 2.92 18.87
CA PHE A 468 -5.59 3.27 17.99
C PHE A 468 -5.15 4.74 18.09
N SER A 469 -5.77 5.55 18.95
CA SER A 469 -5.54 7.00 19.05
C SER A 469 -4.05 7.38 19.20
N CYS A 470 -3.26 6.56 19.90
CA CYS A 470 -1.83 6.78 20.09
C CYS A 470 -1.01 6.73 18.78
N ALA A 471 -1.53 6.09 17.73
CA ALA A 471 -0.87 5.96 16.44
C ALA A 471 -1.35 7.00 15.41
N LEU A 472 -2.48 7.68 15.65
CA LEU A 472 -3.10 8.55 14.63
C LEU A 472 -2.43 9.91 14.46
N SER A 473 -1.63 10.35 15.44
CA SER A 473 -0.97 11.65 15.40
C SER A 473 0.14 11.72 14.34
N LEU A 474 0.29 12.89 13.72
CA LEU A 474 1.46 13.25 12.92
C LEU A 474 2.51 13.91 13.84
N PRO A 475 3.81 13.72 13.58
CA PRO A 475 4.84 14.46 14.29
C PRO A 475 4.76 15.95 13.94
N ASN A 476 5.24 16.80 14.86
CA ASN A 476 5.38 18.22 14.59
C ASN A 476 6.45 18.45 13.51
N PRO A 477 6.24 19.40 12.59
CA PRO A 477 7.26 19.80 11.62
C PRO A 477 8.57 20.23 12.29
N PRO A 478 9.73 20.04 11.61
CA PRO A 478 11.02 20.46 12.15
C PRO A 478 11.09 21.99 12.28
N THR A 479 11.49 22.47 13.47
CA THR A 479 11.64 23.89 13.80
C THR A 479 13.08 24.24 14.18
N GLY A 480 13.44 25.52 14.15
CA GLY A 480 14.75 26.01 14.61
C GLY A 480 15.94 25.30 13.93
N ALA A 481 16.91 24.85 14.73
CA ALA A 481 18.12 24.16 14.26
C ALA A 481 17.81 22.82 13.57
N THR A 482 16.74 22.13 13.98
CA THR A 482 16.29 20.86 13.37
C THR A 482 15.91 21.05 11.90
N LYS A 483 15.42 22.24 11.51
CA LYS A 483 15.11 22.55 10.10
C LYS A 483 16.34 22.54 9.21
N ILE A 484 17.51 22.95 9.73
CA ILE A 484 18.78 22.93 8.99
C ILE A 484 19.24 21.47 8.79
N GLN A 485 19.13 20.65 9.85
CA GLN A 485 19.43 19.22 9.77
C GLN A 485 18.51 18.49 8.79
N ALA A 486 17.20 18.77 8.85
CA ALA A 486 16.20 18.27 7.92
C ALA A 486 16.55 18.60 6.46
N ALA A 487 16.94 19.85 6.18
CA ALA A 487 17.36 20.27 4.84
C ALA A 487 18.60 19.51 4.34
N LEU A 488 19.61 19.34 5.21
CA LEU A 488 20.84 18.61 4.86
C LEU A 488 20.56 17.12 4.59
N ILE A 489 19.81 16.46 5.46
CA ILE A 489 19.48 15.04 5.34
C ILE A 489 18.57 14.80 4.14
N GLY A 490 17.58 15.68 3.92
CA GLY A 490 16.74 15.64 2.72
C GLY A 490 17.56 15.80 1.44
N TRP A 491 18.52 16.72 1.42
CA TRP A 491 19.44 16.88 0.28
C TRP A 491 20.31 15.63 0.06
N LEU A 492 20.86 15.04 1.12
CA LEU A 492 21.63 13.79 1.04
C LEU A 492 20.77 12.62 0.53
N GLY A 493 19.53 12.50 0.98
CA GLY A 493 18.60 11.46 0.52
C GLY A 493 18.24 11.56 -0.97
N ASN A 494 18.40 12.74 -1.57
CA ASN A 494 18.24 12.93 -3.02
C ASN A 494 19.48 12.51 -3.83
N GLN A 495 20.60 12.13 -3.17
CA GLN A 495 21.82 11.67 -3.85
C GLN A 495 21.79 10.15 -4.04
N PRO A 496 21.76 9.62 -5.28
CA PRO A 496 21.74 8.17 -5.52
C PRO A 496 22.92 7.42 -4.88
N LEU A 497 24.09 8.07 -4.78
CA LEU A 497 25.27 7.49 -4.12
C LEU A 497 25.03 7.22 -2.63
N ALA A 498 24.34 8.14 -1.93
CA ALA A 498 24.01 7.98 -0.53
C ALA A 498 23.03 6.81 -0.32
N LEU A 499 22.00 6.71 -1.17
CA LEU A 499 21.05 5.60 -1.12
C LEU A 499 21.71 4.24 -1.43
N LYS A 500 22.64 4.18 -2.40
CA LYS A 500 23.44 2.99 -2.67
C LYS A 500 24.29 2.57 -1.48
N MET A 501 24.86 3.54 -0.76
CA MET A 501 25.66 3.25 0.45
C MET A 501 24.78 2.69 1.58
N LEU A 502 23.62 3.29 1.82
CA LEU A 502 22.64 2.79 2.81
C LEU A 502 22.21 1.36 2.48
N LYS A 503 21.82 1.10 1.22
CA LYS A 503 21.48 -0.26 0.77
C LYS A 503 22.60 -1.26 1.04
N ARG A 504 23.85 -0.91 0.74
CA ARG A 504 24.99 -1.82 0.99
C ARG A 504 25.13 -2.17 2.47
N MET A 505 24.82 -1.24 3.36
CA MET A 505 24.82 -1.51 4.81
C MET A 505 23.69 -2.46 5.20
N ASP A 506 22.50 -2.26 4.64
CA ASP A 506 21.34 -3.12 4.88
C ASP A 506 21.59 -4.55 4.36
N ASP A 507 22.13 -4.70 3.14
CA ASP A 507 22.49 -6.01 2.57
C ASP A 507 23.50 -6.76 3.45
N LEU A 508 24.50 -6.07 4.00
CA LEU A 508 25.46 -6.67 4.93
C LEU A 508 24.81 -7.12 6.24
N SER A 509 23.82 -6.38 6.74
CA SER A 509 23.05 -6.75 7.93
C SER A 509 22.20 -8.00 7.66
N LEU A 510 21.51 -8.06 6.52
CA LEU A 510 20.70 -9.20 6.11
C LEU A 510 21.52 -10.47 5.93
N GLN A 511 22.71 -10.37 5.33
CA GLN A 511 23.62 -11.52 5.20
C GLN A 511 24.09 -12.06 6.55
N ARG A 512 24.27 -11.19 7.55
CA ARG A 512 24.57 -11.64 8.93
C ARG A 512 23.38 -12.34 9.56
N ARG A 513 22.17 -11.79 9.38
CA ARG A 513 20.92 -12.39 9.87
C ARG A 513 20.71 -13.79 9.31
N LYS A 514 20.86 -13.97 7.99
CA LYS A 514 20.76 -15.27 7.33
C LYS A 514 21.76 -16.28 7.87
N LYS A 515 23.04 -15.91 7.97
CA LYS A 515 24.08 -16.79 8.56
C LYS A 515 23.80 -17.19 10.01
N ASN A 516 23.09 -16.35 10.77
CA ASN A 516 22.71 -16.68 12.13
C ASN A 516 21.52 -17.66 12.20
N LEU A 517 20.66 -17.69 11.17
CA LEU A 517 19.61 -18.69 11.02
C LEU A 517 20.22 -20.06 10.71
N GLU A 518 21.12 -20.12 9.73
CA GLU A 518 21.82 -21.36 9.31
C GLU A 518 22.64 -22.01 10.43
N LYS A 519 23.06 -21.25 11.45
CA LYS A 519 23.80 -21.78 12.62
C LYS A 519 22.91 -22.37 13.72
N LYS A 520 21.61 -22.08 13.69
CA LYS A 520 20.64 -22.54 14.70
C LYS A 520 19.89 -23.81 14.26
N GLU A 521 19.97 -24.14 12.97
CA GLU A 521 19.59 -25.42 12.39
C GLU A 521 20.72 -26.44 12.58
#